data_AF-A0A6J4MDV6-F1
#
_entry.id   AF-A0A6J4MDV6-F1
#
_cell.length_a   1.000
_cell.length_b   1.000
_cell.length_c   1.000
_cell.angle_alpha   90.00
_cell.angle_beta   90.00
_cell.angle_gamma   90.00
#
_symmetry.space_group_name_H-M   'P 1'
#
loop_
_entity.id
_entity.type
_entity.pdbx_description
1 polymer ?
#
loop_
_entity_poly.entity_id
_entity_poly.type
_entity_poly.pdbx_seq_one_letter_code
_entity_poly.pdbx_strand_id
1 'polypeptide(L)'
;MAEVGVDMGRFPSSAHLCKWAGICPGNHESARKQCLGKVPPSNRWLRGMLVQMANAAVRCKTSYFASVYRRLAARREHKRAIVGVAHRLLIAVYHMLKQHQPYRDYRASDAGQYAQEQRLKRLQQQVERLGYQVQL
;
A
#
# COMPACT_ATOMS: atom_id res chain seq x y z
N MET A 1 -23.48 13.24 -3.85
CA MET A 1 -23.28 11.80 -4.19
C MET A 1 -21.82 11.61 -4.55
N ALA A 2 -21.08 10.89 -3.71
CA ALA A 2 -19.64 10.69 -3.80
C ALA A 2 -19.39 9.24 -4.21
N GLU A 3 -19.77 8.91 -5.43
CA GLU A 3 -19.48 7.60 -5.99
C GLU A 3 -18.10 7.70 -6.61
N VAL A 4 -17.13 7.00 -6.01
CA VAL A 4 -15.96 6.56 -6.77
C VAL A 4 -16.56 5.78 -7.93
N GLY A 5 -16.62 6.41 -9.11
CA GLY A 5 -17.12 5.74 -10.30
C GLY A 5 -16.43 4.39 -10.38
N VAL A 6 -17.23 3.33 -10.44
CA VAL A 6 -16.76 1.94 -10.45
C VAL A 6 -15.80 1.70 -11.63
N ASP A 7 -15.83 2.61 -12.61
CA ASP A 7 -14.88 2.73 -13.70
C ASP A 7 -13.47 3.13 -13.21
N MET A 8 -12.64 2.10 -12.99
CA MET A 8 -11.20 2.27 -12.80
C MET A 8 -10.47 2.62 -14.10
N GLY A 9 -11.16 2.65 -15.25
CA GLY A 9 -10.60 3.07 -16.54
C GLY A 9 -10.17 4.53 -16.56
N ARG A 10 -10.81 5.38 -15.73
CA ARG A 10 -10.41 6.78 -15.53
C ARG A 10 -9.03 6.95 -14.87
N PHE A 11 -8.51 5.92 -14.18
CA PHE A 11 -7.23 5.97 -13.49
C PHE A 11 -6.23 4.98 -14.12
N PRO A 12 -5.16 5.44 -14.78
CA PRO A 12 -4.21 4.55 -15.43
C PRO A 12 -3.40 3.69 -14.43
N SER A 13 -3.28 4.13 -13.17
CA SER A 13 -2.56 3.41 -12.11
C SER A 13 -3.17 3.66 -10.73
N SER A 14 -2.98 2.73 -9.81
CA SER A 14 -3.39 2.85 -8.40
C SER A 14 -2.79 4.09 -7.73
N ALA A 15 -1.61 4.54 -8.17
CA ALA A 15 -0.99 5.78 -7.71
C ALA A 15 -1.83 7.03 -8.04
N HIS A 16 -2.50 7.06 -9.20
CA HIS A 16 -3.38 8.16 -9.58
C HIS A 16 -4.63 8.20 -8.71
N LEU A 17 -5.21 7.02 -8.39
CA LEU A 17 -6.33 6.92 -7.46
C LEU A 17 -5.92 7.38 -6.05
N CYS A 18 -4.76 6.95 -5.56
CA CYS A 18 -4.24 7.37 -4.25
C CYS A 18 -3.96 8.87 -4.16
N LYS A 19 -3.47 9.47 -5.26
CA LYS A 19 -3.24 10.92 -5.35
C LYS A 19 -4.56 11.68 -5.37
N TRP A 20 -5.53 11.21 -6.14
CA TRP A 20 -6.88 11.79 -6.18
C TRP A 20 -7.60 11.69 -4.83
N ALA A 21 -7.46 10.56 -4.13
CA ALA A 21 -8.02 10.35 -2.79
C ALA A 21 -7.29 11.12 -1.66
N GLY A 22 -6.12 11.72 -1.93
CA GLY A 22 -5.33 12.45 -0.93
C GLY A 22 -4.72 11.58 0.16
N ILE A 23 -4.45 10.31 -0.14
CA ILE A 23 -3.86 9.34 0.80
C ILE A 23 -2.38 9.06 0.53
N CYS A 24 -1.83 9.57 -0.58
CA CYS A 24 -0.41 9.46 -0.86
C CYS A 24 0.43 10.07 0.30
N PRO A 25 1.36 9.30 0.88
CA PRO A 25 2.34 9.85 1.80
C PRO A 25 3.24 10.79 1.00
N GLY A 26 3.02 12.10 1.10
CA GLY A 26 3.87 13.08 0.43
C GLY A 26 5.30 12.95 0.92
N ASN A 27 6.22 12.49 0.07
CA ASN A 27 7.65 12.53 0.32
C ASN A 27 8.21 13.82 -0.30
N HIS A 28 7.98 14.95 0.36
CA HIS A 28 8.67 16.21 0.01
C HIS A 28 9.96 16.30 0.83
N GLU A 29 11.01 15.68 0.30
CA GLU A 29 12.38 15.87 0.80
C GLU A 29 13.05 16.98 -0.02
N SER A 30 13.11 18.19 0.54
CA SER A 30 14.02 19.23 0.07
C SER A 30 15.14 19.38 1.10
N ALA A 31 16.38 19.08 0.71
CA ALA A 31 17.61 19.41 1.45
C ALA A 31 17.50 19.27 2.98
N ARG A 32 17.35 18.04 3.49
CA ARG A 32 17.42 17.71 4.93
C ARG A 32 16.28 18.28 5.81
N LYS A 33 15.24 18.89 5.23
CA LYS A 33 14.01 19.26 5.94
C LYS A 33 12.83 18.49 5.37
N GLN A 34 12.14 17.73 6.21
CA GLN A 34 10.85 17.13 5.86
C GLN A 34 9.82 18.25 5.82
N CYS A 35 9.60 18.86 4.66
CA CYS A 35 8.47 19.76 4.46
C CYS A 35 7.21 18.91 4.39
N LEU A 36 6.20 19.25 5.20
CA LEU A 36 4.88 18.61 5.15
C LEU A 36 4.32 18.78 3.74
N GLY A 37 4.38 17.73 2.92
CA GLY A 37 3.84 17.74 1.58
C GLY A 37 2.37 18.16 1.60
N LYS A 38 2.03 19.17 0.81
CA LYS A 38 0.65 19.66 0.67
C LYS A 38 -0.19 18.49 0.16
N VAL A 39 -1.04 17.92 1.02
CA VAL A 39 -1.95 16.84 0.61
C VAL A 39 -2.85 17.42 -0.47
N PRO A 40 -2.98 16.78 -1.65
CA PRO A 40 -3.79 17.33 -2.73
C PRO A 40 -5.24 17.53 -2.25
N PRO A 41 -5.96 18.52 -2.83
CA PRO A 41 -7.36 18.75 -2.50
C PRO A 41 -8.12 17.45 -2.76
N SER A 42 -8.53 16.83 -1.67
CA SER A 42 -9.19 15.53 -1.65
C SER A 42 -10.52 15.69 -0.97
N ASN A 43 -11.47 14.84 -1.34
CA ASN A 43 -12.75 14.81 -0.65
C ASN A 43 -12.52 14.42 0.81
N ARG A 44 -12.70 15.39 1.73
CA ARG A 44 -12.50 15.21 3.18
C ARG A 44 -13.27 14.00 3.73
N TRP A 45 -14.43 13.73 3.15
CA TRP A 45 -15.28 12.59 3.49
C TRP A 45 -14.64 11.25 3.09
N LEU A 46 -14.13 11.15 1.86
CA LEU A 46 -13.46 9.94 1.38
C LEU A 46 -12.22 9.63 2.22
N ARG A 47 -11.42 10.66 2.52
CA ARG A 47 -10.24 10.50 3.38
C ARG A 47 -10.62 10.06 4.79
N GLY A 48 -11.65 10.67 5.38
CA GLY A 48 -12.18 10.28 6.68
C GLY A 48 -12.64 8.82 6.71
N MET A 49 -13.40 8.41 5.70
CA MET A 49 -13.89 7.04 5.57
C MET A 49 -12.74 6.03 5.43
N LEU A 50 -11.75 6.33 4.59
CA LEU A 50 -10.59 5.46 4.39
C LEU A 50 -9.73 5.32 5.66
N VAL A 51 -9.62 6.39 6.46
CA VAL A 51 -8.96 6.33 7.78
C VAL A 51 -9.76 5.44 8.74
N GLN A 52 -11.09 5.53 8.74
CA GLN A 52 -11.94 4.66 9.57
C GLN A 52 -11.82 3.19 9.15
N MET A 53 -11.85 2.91 7.84
CA MET A 53 -11.64 1.57 7.31
C MET A 53 -10.26 1.02 7.68
N ALA A 54 -9.21 1.85 7.59
CA ALA A 54 -7.87 1.45 8.02
C ALA A 54 -7.81 1.15 9.52
N ASN A 55 -8.44 1.96 10.38
CA ASN A 55 -8.53 1.68 11.81
C ASN A 55 -9.24 0.36 12.10
N ALA A 56 -10.34 0.07 11.40
CA ALA A 56 -11.04 -1.22 11.52
C ALA A 56 -10.15 -2.39 11.07
N ALA A 57 -9.49 -2.27 9.91
CA ALA A 57 -8.61 -3.30 9.36
C ALA A 57 -7.41 -3.60 10.28
N VAL A 58 -6.87 -2.59 10.97
CA VAL A 58 -5.76 -2.75 11.93
C VAL A 58 -6.17 -3.54 13.17
N ARG A 59 -7.44 -3.45 13.58
CA ARG A 59 -7.98 -4.20 14.73
C ARG A 59 -8.11 -5.70 14.44
N CYS A 60 -8.23 -6.09 13.16
CA CYS A 60 -8.20 -7.49 12.73
C CYS A 60 -6.78 -8.05 12.80
N LYS A 61 -6.38 -8.58 13.97
CA LYS A 61 -5.01 -9.03 14.29
C LYS A 61 -4.42 -10.07 13.32
N THR A 62 -5.26 -10.81 12.60
CA THR A 62 -4.88 -11.86 11.65
C THR A 62 -4.73 -11.37 10.21
N SER A 63 -5.17 -10.15 9.91
CA SER A 63 -5.14 -9.60 8.55
C SER A 63 -3.75 -9.08 8.18
N TYR A 64 -3.42 -9.16 6.88
CA TYR A 64 -2.24 -8.53 6.30
C TYR A 64 -2.04 -7.08 6.77
N PHE A 65 -3.12 -6.30 6.86
CA PHE A 65 -3.07 -4.89 7.23
C PHE A 65 -2.58 -4.67 8.67
N ALA A 66 -2.91 -5.55 9.61
CA ALA A 66 -2.41 -5.48 10.98
C ALA A 66 -0.88 -5.73 11.04
N SER A 67 -0.37 -6.66 10.24
CA SER A 67 1.08 -6.91 10.14
C SER A 67 1.84 -5.70 9.56
N VAL A 68 1.24 -5.02 8.57
CA VAL A 68 1.81 -3.81 7.99
C VAL A 68 1.79 -2.66 8.98
N TYR A 69 0.67 -2.51 9.70
CA TYR A 69 0.55 -1.50 10.74
C TYR A 69 1.61 -1.66 11.82
N ARG A 70 1.81 -2.88 12.36
CA ARG A 70 2.85 -3.14 13.37
C ARG A 70 4.24 -2.73 12.88
N ARG A 71 4.58 -3.08 11.63
CA ARG A 71 5.87 -2.70 11.02
C ARG A 71 6.03 -1.19 10.85
N LEU A 72 4.97 -0.48 10.48
CA LEU A 72 4.98 0.97 10.31
C LEU A 72 4.98 1.72 11.65
N ALA A 73 4.17 1.29 12.60
CA ALA A 73 4.07 1.88 13.94
C ALA A 73 5.38 1.74 14.73
N ALA A 74 6.18 0.69 14.44
CA ALA A 74 7.51 0.54 15.02
C ALA A 74 8.52 1.61 14.54
N ARG A 75 8.27 2.29 13.40
CA ARG A 75 9.20 3.25 12.79
C ARG A 75 8.64 4.66 12.63
N ARG A 76 7.32 4.85 12.76
CA ARG A 76 6.61 6.11 12.49
C ARG A 76 5.49 6.31 13.51
N GLU A 77 5.09 7.57 13.71
CA GLU A 77 3.94 7.93 14.54
C GLU A 77 2.64 7.24 14.07
N HIS A 78 1.73 6.97 15.01
CA HIS A 78 0.47 6.28 14.79
C HIS A 78 -0.33 6.82 13.60
N LYS A 79 -0.46 8.15 13.50
CA LYS A 79 -1.20 8.82 12.42
C LYS A 79 -0.61 8.51 11.04
N ARG A 80 0.72 8.52 10.90
CA ARG A 80 1.41 8.18 9.66
C ARG A 80 1.28 6.69 9.33
N ALA A 81 1.29 5.83 10.35
CA ALA A 81 1.09 4.40 10.16
C ALA A 81 -0.31 4.09 9.61
N ILE A 82 -1.37 4.70 10.16
CA ILE A 82 -2.76 4.53 9.67
C ILE A 82 -2.92 5.02 8.23
N VAL A 83 -2.34 6.18 7.88
CA VAL A 83 -2.37 6.68 6.48
C VAL A 83 -1.66 5.70 5.54
N GLY A 84 -0.54 5.11 5.96
CA GLY A 84 0.17 4.09 5.19
C GLY A 84 -0.64 2.81 4.98
N VAL A 85 -1.45 2.41 5.96
CA VAL A 85 -2.38 1.28 5.83
C VAL A 85 -3.52 1.63 4.89
N ALA A 86 -4.12 2.82 5.03
CA ALA A 86 -5.18 3.30 4.14
C ALA A 86 -4.72 3.36 2.68
N HIS A 87 -3.46 3.76 2.44
CA HIS A 87 -2.86 3.74 1.10
C HIS A 87 -2.82 2.34 0.48
N ARG A 88 -2.40 1.33 1.26
CA ARG A 88 -2.38 -0.06 0.78
C ARG A 88 -3.76 -0.65 0.59
N LEU A 89 -4.71 -0.27 1.46
CA LEU A 89 -6.10 -0.67 1.33
C LEU A 89 -6.71 -0.11 0.04
N LEU A 90 -6.42 1.15 -0.28
CA LEU A 90 -6.88 1.77 -1.53
C LEU A 90 -6.26 1.13 -2.78
N ILE A 91 -4.98 0.73 -2.72
CA ILE A 91 -4.34 -0.05 -3.80
C ILE A 91 -5.05 -1.40 -3.98
N ALA A 92 -5.34 -2.11 -2.88
CA ALA A 92 -6.04 -3.38 -2.95
C ALA A 92 -7.43 -3.21 -3.58
N VAL A 93 -8.20 -2.20 -3.16
CA VAL A 93 -9.50 -1.86 -3.75
C VAL A 93 -9.38 -1.55 -5.23
N TYR A 94 -8.38 -0.78 -5.66
CA TYR A 94 -8.14 -0.51 -7.09
C TYR A 94 -7.94 -1.79 -7.90
N HIS A 95 -7.11 -2.72 -7.40
CA HIS A 95 -6.87 -3.99 -8.09
C HIS A 95 -8.11 -4.88 -8.11
N MET A 96 -8.87 -4.94 -7.02
CA MET A 96 -10.14 -5.67 -6.97
C MET A 96 -11.14 -5.13 -7.98
N LEU A 97 -11.29 -3.81 -8.07
CA LEU A 97 -12.23 -3.17 -9.00
C LEU A 97 -11.75 -3.30 -10.45
N LYS A 98 -10.44 -3.18 -10.71
CA LYS A 98 -9.90 -3.32 -12.07
C LYS A 98 -9.94 -4.76 -12.59
N GLN A 99 -9.72 -5.76 -11.72
CA GLN A 99 -9.62 -7.16 -12.11
C GLN A 99 -10.89 -7.97 -11.80
N HIS A 100 -11.89 -7.35 -11.15
CA HIS A 100 -13.11 -8.00 -10.65
C HIS A 100 -12.81 -9.25 -9.79
N GLN A 101 -11.67 -9.28 -9.11
CA GLN A 101 -11.28 -10.38 -8.24
C GLN A 101 -11.50 -10.04 -6.77
N PRO A 102 -12.00 -10.99 -5.96
CA PRO A 102 -12.16 -10.78 -4.53
C PRO A 102 -10.81 -10.57 -3.86
N TYR A 103 -10.80 -9.76 -2.79
CA TYR A 103 -9.60 -9.58 -1.98
C TYR A 103 -9.21 -10.92 -1.36
N ARG A 104 -8.03 -11.42 -1.71
CA ARG A 104 -7.42 -12.56 -1.04
C ARG A 104 -6.57 -12.02 0.10
N ASP A 105 -7.06 -12.14 1.35
CA ASP A 105 -6.28 -11.76 2.52
C ASP A 105 -5.05 -12.66 2.58
N TYR A 106 -3.90 -12.03 2.42
CA TYR A 106 -2.62 -12.68 2.39
C TYR A 106 -2.28 -13.01 3.85
N ARG A 107 -2.72 -14.19 4.32
CA ARG A 107 -2.52 -14.62 5.71
C ARG A 107 -1.05 -14.44 6.05
N ALA A 108 -0.76 -14.06 7.30
CA ALA A 108 0.59 -13.86 7.78
C ALA A 108 1.53 -15.08 7.57
N SER A 109 0.97 -16.28 7.37
CA SER A 109 1.67 -17.51 7.00
C SER A 109 2.31 -17.45 5.60
N ASP A 110 1.66 -16.81 4.64
CA ASP A 110 2.10 -16.75 3.24
C ASP A 110 3.12 -15.61 3.05
N ALA A 111 3.10 -14.60 3.93
CA ALA A 111 4.04 -13.47 3.94
C ALA A 111 5.52 -13.88 4.00
N GLY A 112 5.82 -15.01 4.66
CA GLY A 112 7.15 -15.60 4.67
C GLY A 112 7.54 -16.17 3.30
N GLN A 113 6.63 -16.90 2.66
CA GLN A 113 6.86 -17.60 1.39
C GLN A 113 7.12 -16.61 0.25
N TYR A 114 6.33 -15.54 0.13
CA TYR A 114 6.58 -14.54 -0.92
C TYR A 114 7.80 -13.66 -0.63
N ALA A 115 8.11 -13.40 0.64
CA ALA A 115 9.36 -12.72 0.99
C ALA A 115 10.58 -13.57 0.62
N GLN A 116 10.48 -14.90 0.82
CA GLN A 116 11.47 -15.86 0.36
C GLN A 116 11.54 -15.90 -1.17
N GLU A 117 10.43 -15.99 -1.90
CA GLU A 117 10.42 -15.96 -3.36
C GLU A 117 11.01 -14.66 -3.93
N GLN A 118 10.70 -13.50 -3.37
CA GLN A 118 11.31 -12.24 -3.80
C GLN A 118 12.79 -12.17 -3.46
N ARG A 119 13.20 -12.74 -2.32
CA ARG A 119 14.62 -12.84 -1.96
C ARG A 119 15.36 -13.78 -2.91
N LEU A 120 14.75 -14.90 -3.27
CA LEU A 120 15.27 -15.82 -4.28
C LEU A 120 15.40 -15.14 -5.64
N LYS A 121 14.37 -14.42 -6.11
CA LYS A 121 14.44 -13.65 -7.37
C LYS A 121 15.54 -12.60 -7.36
N ARG A 122 15.73 -11.90 -6.23
CA ARG A 122 16.83 -10.93 -6.08
C ARG A 122 18.20 -11.61 -6.10
N LEU A 123 18.33 -12.74 -5.41
CA LEU A 123 19.56 -13.53 -5.40
C LEU A 123 19.86 -14.07 -6.79
N GLN A 124 18.87 -14.59 -7.51
CA GLN A 124 18.99 -14.99 -8.91
C GLN A 124 19.51 -13.83 -9.77
N GLN A 125 18.88 -12.66 -9.70
CA GLN A 125 19.34 -11.47 -10.43
C GLN A 125 20.77 -11.04 -10.05
N GLN A 126 21.17 -11.24 -8.79
CA GLN A 126 22.53 -10.95 -8.33
C GLN A 126 23.54 -11.96 -8.88
N VAL A 127 23.19 -13.24 -8.94
CA VAL A 127 24.05 -14.31 -9.47
C VAL A 127 24.16 -14.19 -11.00
N GLU A 128 23.06 -13.88 -11.70
CA GLU A 128 23.06 -13.59 -13.14
C GLU A 128 23.95 -12.38 -13.47
N ARG A 129 23.92 -11.33 -12.65
CA ARG A 129 24.82 -10.17 -12.78
C ARG A 129 26.29 -10.52 -12.60
N LEU A 130 26.61 -11.59 -11.88
CA LEU A 130 27.97 -12.09 -11.68
C LEU A 130 28.41 -13.09 -12.77
N GLY A 131 27.56 -13.36 -13.76
CA GLY A 131 27.88 -14.21 -14.92
C GLY A 131 27.73 -15.71 -14.67
N TYR A 132 27.15 -16.12 -13.54
CA TYR A 132 26.87 -17.52 -13.25
C TYR A 132 25.41 -17.87 -13.58
N GLN A 133 25.18 -18.95 -14.32
CA GLN A 133 23.83 -19.46 -14.55
C GLN A 133 23.40 -20.34 -13.37
N VAL A 134 22.29 -19.96 -12.72
CA VAL A 134 21.67 -20.74 -11.65
C VAL A 134 20.81 -21.84 -12.28
N GLN A 135 21.29 -23.08 -12.26
CA GLN A 135 20.45 -24.25 -12.46
C GLN A 135 19.82 -24.63 -11.11
N LEU A 136 18.50 -24.57 -11.04
CA LEU A 136 17.69 -25.02 -9.90
C LEU A 136 17.30 -26.48 -10.06
#